data_AF-A0A1B6GG96-F1
#
_entry.id   AF-A0A1B6GG96-F1
#
_cell.length_a   1.000
_cell.length_b   1.000
_cell.length_c   1.000
_cell.angle_alpha   90.00
_cell.angle_beta   90.00
_cell.angle_gamma   90.00
#
_symmetry.space_group_name_H-M   'P 1'
#
loop_
_entity.id
_entity.type
_entity.pdbx_description
1 polymer ?
#
loop_
_entity_poly.entity_id
_entity_poly.type
_entity_poly.pdbx_seq_one_letter_code
_entity_poly.pdbx_strand_id
1 'polypeptide(L)'
;PGNRLYRESIFSSLHNHDHQVKSNDDDIIWSPDRGYRGKNVFKSPPWRVRGGGYDQDVYLILNLNIPNFDDRCFSGSHGFEVFLHSPAEVPTLSHPSTYVRADCLTTIKIVPEIKTTKKELRKWNP
;
A
#
# COMPACT_ATOMS: atom_id res chain seq x y z
N PRO A 1 25.90 -17.85 -13.27
CA PRO A 1 25.08 -18.54 -12.24
C PRO A 1 24.19 -17.50 -11.52
N GLY A 2 23.00 -17.27 -12.08
CA GLY A 2 22.11 -16.22 -11.59
C GLY A 2 21.35 -16.67 -10.35
N ASN A 3 21.55 -15.96 -9.24
CA ASN A 3 20.75 -16.11 -8.02
C ASN A 3 19.34 -15.57 -8.29
N ARG A 4 18.50 -16.40 -8.91
CA ARG A 4 17.07 -16.15 -9.03
C ARG A 4 16.45 -16.42 -7.67
N LEU A 5 16.44 -15.41 -6.80
CA LEU A 5 15.63 -15.48 -5.58
C LEU A 5 14.17 -15.65 -6.03
N TYR A 6 13.58 -16.79 -5.67
CA TYR A 6 12.19 -17.08 -5.99
C TYR A 6 11.32 -15.96 -5.44
N ARG A 7 10.39 -15.45 -6.26
CA ARG A 7 9.42 -14.40 -5.88
C ARG A 7 8.73 -14.70 -4.55
N GLU A 8 8.58 -15.99 -4.24
CA GLU A 8 8.01 -16.52 -3.00
C GLU A 8 8.86 -16.20 -1.75
N SER A 9 10.19 -16.07 -1.85
CA SER A 9 11.07 -15.88 -0.69
C SER A 9 11.18 -14.43 -0.21
N ILE A 10 10.87 -13.45 -1.07
CA ILE A 10 10.93 -12.02 -0.70
C ILE A 10 9.67 -11.62 0.06
N PHE A 11 8.53 -12.25 -0.27
CA PHE A 11 7.26 -12.03 0.40
C PHE A 11 6.91 -13.13 1.41
N SER A 12 7.74 -14.16 1.63
CA SER A 12 7.40 -15.24 2.58
C SER A 12 7.24 -14.75 4.01
N SER A 13 7.96 -13.69 4.43
CA SER A 13 7.74 -13.06 5.74
C SER A 13 6.41 -12.29 5.83
N LEU A 14 5.87 -11.86 4.69
CA LEU A 14 4.52 -11.28 4.57
C LEU A 14 3.45 -12.37 4.35
N HIS A 15 3.84 -13.52 3.80
CA HIS A 15 2.97 -14.67 3.51
C HIS A 15 2.74 -15.57 4.73
N ASN A 16 3.67 -15.57 5.70
CA ASN A 16 3.50 -16.24 7.00
C ASN A 16 2.51 -15.52 7.93
N HIS A 17 1.91 -14.43 7.48
CA HIS A 17 0.67 -13.90 8.04
C HIS A 17 -0.44 -14.04 7.00
N ASP A 18 -0.60 -15.25 6.47
CA ASP A 18 -1.93 -15.72 6.05
C ASP A 18 -2.76 -15.87 7.34
N HIS A 19 -3.09 -14.72 7.95
CA HIS A 19 -4.28 -14.62 8.75
C HIS A 19 -5.43 -14.79 7.75
N GLN A 20 -5.69 -16.04 7.35
CA GLN A 20 -7.04 -16.44 7.00
C GLN A 20 -7.83 -16.33 8.30
N VAL A 21 -8.12 -15.09 8.70
CA VAL A 21 -9.15 -14.81 9.68
C VAL A 21 -10.39 -15.35 9.00
N LYS A 22 -10.86 -16.51 9.46
CA LYS A 22 -12.28 -16.86 9.34
C LYS A 22 -13.02 -15.79 10.13
N SER A 23 -13.17 -14.61 9.52
CA SER A 23 -13.89 -13.50 10.09
C SER A 23 -15.35 -13.84 9.86
N ASN A 24 -16.10 -13.91 10.95
CA ASN A 24 -17.54 -13.73 10.81
C ASN A 24 -17.75 -12.35 10.17
N ASP A 25 -18.81 -12.17 9.39
CA ASP A 25 -19.09 -10.90 8.71
C ASP A 25 -19.09 -9.71 9.70
N ASP A 26 -19.41 -9.97 10.97
CA ASP A 26 -19.39 -9.02 12.09
C ASP A 26 -17.98 -8.57 12.53
N ASP A 27 -16.94 -9.35 12.23
CA ASP A 27 -15.52 -9.02 12.52
C ASP A 27 -14.85 -8.26 11.36
N ILE A 28 -15.50 -8.17 10.19
CA ILE A 28 -14.97 -7.45 9.03
C ILE A 28 -15.12 -5.95 9.27
N ILE A 29 -14.04 -5.32 9.70
CA ILE A 29 -14.00 -3.88 10.00
C ILE A 29 -13.91 -3.00 8.76
N TRP A 30 -13.55 -3.54 7.60
CA TRP A 30 -13.45 -2.80 6.34
C TRP A 30 -13.72 -3.73 5.15
N SER A 31 -14.43 -3.24 4.12
CA SER A 31 -14.49 -3.90 2.81
C SER A 31 -14.40 -2.88 1.66
N PRO A 32 -13.95 -3.28 0.46
CA PRO A 32 -13.86 -2.38 -0.70
C PRO A 32 -15.17 -1.64 -0.99
N ASP A 33 -16.29 -2.35 -0.94
CA ASP A 33 -17.61 -1.80 -1.33
C ASP A 33 -18.25 -0.96 -0.22
N ARG A 34 -17.97 -1.29 1.05
CA ARG A 34 -18.65 -0.72 2.22
C ARG A 34 -17.77 0.27 3.00
N GLY A 35 -16.47 0.29 2.75
CA GLY A 35 -15.50 1.02 3.55
C GLY A 35 -15.42 0.49 4.99
N TYR A 36 -14.97 1.33 5.92
CA TYR A 36 -14.85 0.96 7.34
C TYR A 36 -16.23 0.86 8.01
N ARG A 37 -16.46 -0.24 8.74
CA ARG A 37 -17.60 -0.40 9.65
C ARG A 37 -17.29 0.31 10.97
N GLY A 38 -18.01 1.41 11.23
CA GLY A 38 -17.87 2.20 12.45
C GLY A 38 -16.86 3.35 12.34
N LYS A 39 -17.14 4.45 13.03
CA LYS A 39 -16.35 5.69 12.91
C LYS A 39 -15.02 5.66 13.69
N ASN A 40 -14.84 4.73 14.63
CA ASN A 40 -13.78 4.75 15.64
C ASN A 40 -12.76 3.61 15.56
N VAL A 41 -12.74 2.85 14.45
CA VAL A 41 -11.75 1.77 14.24
C VAL A 41 -10.49 2.36 13.61
N PHE A 42 -9.42 2.49 14.41
CA PHE A 42 -8.14 3.07 13.97
C PHE A 42 -6.93 2.14 14.19
N LYS A 43 -7.07 1.11 15.04
CA LYS A 43 -5.96 0.25 15.47
C LYS A 43 -5.84 -1.07 14.69
N SER A 44 -6.69 -1.26 13.70
CA SER A 44 -6.81 -2.53 12.98
C SER A 44 -6.62 -2.29 11.48
N PRO A 45 -5.93 -3.19 10.76
CA PRO A 45 -5.70 -3.04 9.32
C PRO A 45 -6.98 -3.25 8.49
N PRO A 46 -7.13 -2.58 7.34
CA PRO A 46 -6.25 -1.51 6.84
C PRO A 46 -6.23 -0.32 7.81
N TRP A 47 -5.09 0.35 7.94
CA TRP A 47 -4.97 1.45 8.88
C TRP A 47 -5.69 2.70 8.37
N ARG A 48 -6.42 3.36 9.28
CA ARG A 48 -7.07 4.64 9.00
C ARG A 48 -6.26 5.77 9.60
N VAL A 49 -5.80 6.69 8.74
CA VAL A 49 -5.17 7.95 9.18
C VAL A 49 -6.24 8.97 9.61
N ARG A 50 -5.96 9.74 10.67
CA ARG A 50 -6.92 10.64 11.35
C ARG A 50 -7.01 12.06 10.76
N GLY A 51 -6.51 12.27 9.55
CA GLY A 51 -6.46 13.60 8.89
C GLY A 51 -5.03 14.13 8.83
N GLY A 52 -4.86 15.38 8.41
CA GLY A 52 -3.54 16.01 8.26
C GLY A 52 -3.04 16.65 9.55
N GLY A 53 -1.84 16.27 10.00
CA GLY A 53 -1.15 16.83 11.17
C GLY A 53 0.12 16.04 11.51
N TYR A 54 1.04 16.64 12.27
CA TYR A 54 2.22 15.94 12.79
C TYR A 54 1.77 14.70 13.60
N ASP A 55 2.46 13.57 13.40
CA ASP A 55 2.18 12.24 14.00
C ASP A 55 0.92 11.49 13.53
N GLN A 56 0.31 11.89 12.41
CA GLN A 56 -0.81 11.15 11.79
C GLN A 56 -0.46 10.52 10.43
N ASP A 57 0.83 10.50 10.10
CA ASP A 57 1.35 9.96 8.84
C ASP A 57 1.80 8.49 9.00
N VAL A 58 1.96 7.80 7.88
CA VAL A 58 2.59 6.48 7.84
C VAL A 58 4.09 6.66 7.68
N TYR A 59 4.86 6.16 8.64
CA TYR A 59 6.32 6.13 8.57
C TYR A 59 6.82 4.72 8.28
N LEU A 60 7.62 4.57 7.21
CA LEU A 60 8.20 3.30 6.78
C LEU A 60 9.72 3.43 6.82
N ILE A 61 10.39 2.50 7.50
CA ILE A 61 11.85 2.33 7.44
C ILE A 61 12.14 1.17 6.51
N LEU A 62 12.76 1.46 5.36
CA LEU A 62 13.14 0.45 4.38
C LEU A 62 14.64 0.21 4.48
N ASN A 63 15.04 -1.04 4.66
CA ASN A 63 16.44 -1.43 4.75
C ASN A 63 16.87 -2.13 3.46
N LEU A 64 17.89 -1.60 2.79
CA LEU A 64 18.45 -2.18 1.58
C LEU A 64 19.91 -2.60 1.82
N ASN A 65 20.21 -3.88 1.62
CA ASN A 65 21.58 -4.39 1.74
C ASN A 65 22.37 -4.10 0.45
N ILE A 66 22.94 -2.90 0.36
CA ILE A 66 23.70 -2.40 -0.79
C ILE A 66 24.85 -3.32 -1.25
N PRO A 67 25.67 -3.91 -0.35
CA PRO A 67 26.76 -4.82 -0.75
C PRO A 67 26.37 -6.01 -1.64
N ASN A 68 25.09 -6.40 -1.68
CA ASN A 68 24.60 -7.51 -2.50
C ASN A 68 24.04 -7.08 -3.87
N PHE A 69 24.12 -5.79 -4.22
CA PHE A 69 23.65 -5.29 -5.53
C PHE A 69 24.70 -5.50 -6.62
N ASP A 70 24.23 -5.92 -7.79
CA ASP A 70 25.06 -5.97 -9.00
C ASP A 70 24.97 -4.61 -9.71
N ASP A 71 26.05 -3.84 -9.64
CA ASP A 71 26.19 -2.53 -10.30
C ASP A 71 26.01 -2.59 -11.83
N ARG A 72 26.02 -3.79 -12.43
CA ARG A 72 25.77 -4.00 -13.86
C ARG A 72 24.29 -4.10 -14.22
N CYS A 73 23.42 -4.39 -13.25
CA CYS A 73 21.99 -4.62 -13.50
C CYS A 73 21.18 -3.32 -13.59
N PHE A 74 21.62 -2.25 -12.92
CA PHE A 74 20.93 -0.96 -12.94
C PHE A 74 21.92 0.19 -12.84
N SER A 75 21.91 1.09 -13.82
CA SER A 75 22.79 2.26 -13.82
C SER A 75 22.35 3.26 -12.74
N GLY A 76 22.93 3.15 -11.55
CA GLY A 76 23.20 4.31 -10.70
C GLY A 76 22.20 4.64 -9.58
N SER A 77 21.28 3.77 -9.19
CA SER A 77 20.47 4.06 -8.00
C SER A 77 20.09 2.82 -7.19
N HIS A 78 20.41 2.85 -5.89
CA HIS A 78 19.95 1.90 -4.88
C HIS A 78 18.74 2.46 -4.15
N GLY A 79 17.66 1.69 -4.08
CA GLY A 79 16.38 2.20 -3.59
C GLY A 79 15.21 1.29 -3.87
N PHE A 80 14.03 1.88 -3.75
CA PHE A 80 12.74 1.21 -3.78
C PHE A 80 11.83 1.94 -4.75
N GLU A 81 11.13 1.19 -5.59
CA GLU A 81 9.98 1.73 -6.31
C GLU A 81 8.73 1.58 -5.43
N VAL A 82 8.07 2.70 -5.16
CA VAL A 82 6.87 2.77 -4.32
C VAL A 82 5.68 3.04 -5.21
N PHE A 83 4.71 2.13 -5.20
CA PHE A 83 3.45 2.26 -5.92
C PHE A 83 2.34 2.68 -4.95
N LEU A 84 1.52 3.65 -5.36
CA LEU A 84 0.33 4.07 -4.63
C LEU A 84 -0.93 3.62 -5.36
N HIS A 85 -1.79 2.86 -4.69
CA HIS A 85 -3.05 2.37 -5.26
C HIS A 85 -4.17 2.41 -4.22
N SER A 86 -5.42 2.32 -4.69
CA SER A 86 -6.57 2.15 -3.80
C SER A 86 -6.52 0.77 -3.14
N PRO A 87 -6.85 0.63 -1.84
CA PRO A 87 -6.98 -0.69 -1.21
C PRO A 87 -8.06 -1.58 -1.84
N ALA A 88 -8.98 -1.00 -2.60
CA ALA A 88 -10.01 -1.72 -3.36
C ALA A 88 -9.51 -2.27 -4.71
N GLU A 89 -8.26 -1.95 -5.08
CA GLU A 89 -7.66 -2.31 -6.37
C GLU A 89 -6.45 -3.23 -6.16
N VAL A 90 -6.18 -4.06 -7.17
CA VAL A 90 -4.95 -4.87 -7.22
C VAL A 90 -3.80 -3.95 -7.67
N PRO A 91 -2.64 -3.96 -6.99
CA PRO A 91 -1.49 -3.19 -7.44
C PRO A 91 -1.00 -3.68 -8.81
N THR A 92 -0.86 -2.74 -9.74
CA THR A 92 -0.34 -2.96 -11.10
C THR A 92 0.68 -1.87 -11.45
N LEU A 93 1.50 -2.12 -12.47
CA LEU A 93 2.50 -1.16 -12.97
C LEU A 93 1.91 0.14 -13.56
N SER A 94 0.59 0.20 -13.78
CA SER A 94 -0.07 1.41 -14.28
C SER A 94 -0.40 2.42 -13.18
N HIS A 95 -0.24 2.04 -11.91
CA HIS A 95 -0.50 2.95 -10.80
C HIS A 95 0.60 4.01 -10.68
N PRO A 96 0.29 5.18 -10.11
CA PRO A 96 1.31 6.16 -9.78
C PRO A 96 2.44 5.53 -8.95
N SER A 97 3.67 5.68 -9.42
CA SER A 97 4.86 5.23 -8.70
C SER A 97 5.88 6.34 -8.54
N THR A 98 6.73 6.19 -7.53
CA THR A 98 7.88 7.06 -7.33
C THR A 98 9.07 6.25 -6.83
N TYR A 99 10.26 6.68 -7.20
CA TYR A 99 11.49 6.04 -6.78
C TYR A 99 12.02 6.71 -5.50
N VAL A 100 12.29 5.89 -4.47
CA VAL A 100 12.82 6.31 -3.17
C VAL A 100 14.22 5.76 -3.00
N ARG A 101 15.20 6.64 -2.77
CA ARG A 101 16.60 6.23 -2.55
C ARG A 101 16.80 5.62 -1.16
N ALA A 102 17.67 4.61 -1.06
CA ALA A 102 17.93 3.86 0.17
C ALA A 102 18.76 4.61 1.24
N ASP A 103 19.25 5.82 0.95
CA ASP A 103 20.17 6.60 1.78
C ASP A 103 19.58 7.96 2.21
N CYS A 104 18.29 8.19 1.98
CA CYS A 104 17.66 9.48 2.20
C CYS A 104 16.29 9.34 2.86
N LEU A 105 15.94 10.30 3.71
CA LEU A 105 14.55 10.47 4.14
C LEU A 105 13.74 11.06 2.96
N THR A 106 12.72 10.33 2.53
CA THR A 106 11.80 10.77 1.47
C THR A 106 10.41 10.96 2.04
N THR A 107 9.85 12.16 1.89
CA THR A 107 8.47 12.48 2.29
C THR A 107 7.57 12.48 1.06
N ILE A 108 6.57 11.59 1.05
CA ILE A 108 5.59 11.49 -0.03
C ILE A 108 4.27 12.10 0.44
N LYS A 109 3.85 13.19 -0.19
CA LYS A 109 2.54 13.81 0.07
C LYS A 109 1.49 13.23 -0.87
N ILE A 110 0.44 12.64 -0.31
CA ILE A 110 -0.67 12.07 -1.07
C ILE A 110 -1.82 13.07 -1.13
N VAL A 111 -2.31 13.38 -2.33
CA VAL A 111 -3.48 14.24 -2.57
C VAL A 111 -4.50 13.45 -3.40
N PRO A 112 -5.49 12.81 -2.77
CA PRO A 112 -6.46 11.98 -3.50
C PRO A 112 -7.50 12.85 -4.23
N GLU A 113 -7.78 12.52 -5.49
CA GLU A 113 -8.89 13.10 -6.26
C GLU A 113 -10.06 12.10 -6.27
N ILE A 114 -11.17 12.45 -5.60
CA ILE A 114 -12.36 11.59 -5.54
C ILE A 114 -13.35 12.02 -6.61
N LYS A 115 -13.59 11.15 -7.60
CA LYS A 115 -14.63 11.35 -8.61
C LYS A 115 -15.89 10.60 -8.20
N THR A 116 -16.97 11.34 -7.98
CA THR A 116 -18.27 10.77 -7.61
C THR A 116 -19.29 11.00 -8.71
N THR A 117 -20.18 10.03 -8.91
CA THR A 117 -21.34 10.18 -9.80
C THR A 117 -22.23 11.34 -9.34
N LYS A 118 -22.84 12.02 -10.32
CA LYS A 118 -23.89 13.03 -10.12
C LYS A 118 -24.99 12.48 -9.19
N LYS A 119 -25.41 13.28 -8.21
CA LYS A 119 -26.38 12.86 -7.18
C LYS A 119 -27.72 12.46 -7.79
N GLU A 120 -28.08 13.11 -8.88
CA GLU A 120 -29.32 12.93 -9.63
C GLU A 120 -29.44 11.52 -10.20
N LEU A 121 -28.30 10.94 -10.62
CA LEU A 121 -28.26 9.58 -11.17
C LEU A 121 -28.48 8.48 -10.12
N ARG A 122 -28.39 8.80 -8.82
CA ARG A 122 -28.67 7.80 -7.76
C ARG A 122 -30.13 7.39 -7.67
N LYS A 123 -31.04 8.23 -8.17
CA LYS A 123 -32.50 8.00 -8.14
C LYS A 123 -33.04 7.51 -9.48
N TRP A 124 -32.18 7.38 -10.49
CA TRP A 124 -32.61 6.94 -11.80
C TRP A 124 -33.02 5.47 -11.75
N ASN A 125 -34.23 5.18 -12.24
CA ASN A 125 -34.71 3.82 -12.43
C ASN A 125 -34.69 3.52 -13.94
N PRO A 126 -34.00 2.46 -14.40
CA PRO A 126 -33.78 2.17 -15.82
C PRO A 126 -35.04 2.06 -16.68
#